data_AF-A0A2G9UC13-F1
#
_entry.id   AF-A0A2G9UC13-F1
#
_cell.length_a   1.000
_cell.length_b   1.000
_cell.length_c   1.000
_cell.angle_alpha   90.00
_cell.angle_beta   90.00
_cell.angle_gamma   90.00
#
_symmetry.space_group_name_H-M   'P 1'
#
loop_
_entity.id
_entity.type
_entity.pdbx_description
1 polymer ?
#
loop_
_entity_poly.entity_id
_entity_poly.type
_entity_poly.pdbx_seq_one_letter_code
_entity_poly.pdbx_strand_id
1 'polypeptide(L)'
;MNFNPDYETIATAFVQHYYSKFDQGDGMARAQGLGDLYDTENSYMSFEGVQCKGRDAILAKFSSLTFKQIQRAITKCDSQPLYDGSILVMVLGQLKVFFGLILPWITAPSGEGNEEMDDKKLRKRERREKIVYRR
;
A
#
# COMPACT_ATOMS: atom_id res chain seq x y z
N MET A 1 -11.84 -17.79 -31.99
CA MET A 1 -11.17 -17.54 -30.69
C MET A 1 -9.98 -16.66 -31.00
N ASN A 2 -9.88 -15.49 -30.38
CA ASN A 2 -8.79 -14.55 -30.65
C ASN A 2 -7.86 -14.52 -29.42
N PHE A 3 -6.94 -15.48 -29.35
CA PHE A 3 -5.97 -15.52 -28.26
C PHE A 3 -4.86 -14.50 -28.52
N ASN A 4 -4.53 -13.72 -27.49
CA ASN A 4 -3.40 -12.79 -27.57
C ASN A 4 -2.08 -13.57 -27.46
N PRO A 5 -1.21 -13.60 -28.49
CA PRO A 5 0.05 -14.35 -28.43
C PRO A 5 1.06 -13.74 -27.46
N ASP A 6 0.96 -12.45 -27.16
CA ASP A 6 1.88 -11.71 -26.28
C ASP A 6 1.37 -11.62 -24.84
N TYR A 7 0.40 -12.47 -24.46
CA TYR A 7 -0.30 -12.39 -23.19
C TYR A 7 0.63 -12.38 -21.96
N GLU A 8 1.70 -13.17 -22.00
CA GLU A 8 2.65 -13.32 -20.89
C GLU A 8 3.47 -12.04 -20.65
N THR A 9 3.94 -11.43 -21.73
CA THR A 9 4.67 -10.16 -21.69
C THR A 9 3.77 -9.03 -21.19
N ILE A 10 2.54 -8.96 -21.70
CA ILE A 10 1.55 -7.95 -21.30
C ILE A 10 1.18 -8.12 -19.83
N ALA A 11 0.90 -9.35 -19.39
CA ALA A 11 0.58 -9.65 -18.00
C ALA A 11 1.72 -9.24 -17.05
N THR A 12 2.96 -9.57 -17.39
CA THR A 12 4.14 -9.23 -16.58
C THR A 12 4.31 -7.72 -16.46
N ALA A 13 4.20 -6.99 -17.57
CA ALA A 13 4.28 -5.53 -17.58
C ALA A 13 3.12 -4.90 -16.78
N PHE A 14 1.91 -5.42 -16.93
CA PHE A 14 0.73 -4.97 -16.19
C PHE A 14 0.93 -5.16 -14.67
N VAL A 15 1.40 -6.32 -14.23
CA VAL A 15 1.65 -6.61 -12.81
C VAL A 15 2.68 -5.66 -12.22
N GLN A 16 3.79 -5.43 -12.93
CA GLN A 16 4.81 -4.47 -12.51
C GLN A 16 4.24 -3.06 -12.40
N HIS A 17 3.48 -2.62 -13.41
CA HIS A 17 2.85 -1.31 -13.45
C HIS A 17 1.83 -1.14 -12.32
N TYR A 18 0.89 -2.08 -12.18
CA TYR A 18 -0.15 -2.08 -11.17
C TYR A 18 0.44 -1.90 -9.77
N TYR A 19 1.40 -2.75 -9.40
CA TYR A 19 1.95 -2.68 -8.05
C TYR A 19 2.91 -1.50 -7.84
N SER A 20 3.49 -0.92 -8.90
CA SER A 20 4.26 0.34 -8.77
C SER A 20 3.37 1.51 -8.29
N LYS A 21 2.08 1.48 -8.66
CA LYS A 21 1.06 2.44 -8.23
C LYS A 21 0.41 2.02 -6.91
N PHE A 22 0.22 0.73 -6.68
CA PHE A 22 -0.40 0.22 -5.45
C PHE A 22 0.48 0.45 -4.21
N ASP A 23 1.80 0.30 -4.34
CA ASP A 23 2.75 0.41 -3.23
C ASP A 23 2.97 1.85 -2.71
N GLN A 24 2.32 2.85 -3.33
CA GLN A 24 2.34 4.23 -2.84
C GLN A 24 1.79 4.28 -1.42
N GLY A 25 2.49 4.97 -0.51
CA GLY A 25 2.12 5.05 0.91
C GLY A 25 0.92 5.96 1.20
N ASP A 26 0.65 6.90 0.30
CA ASP A 26 -0.52 7.78 0.38
C ASP A 26 -1.71 7.13 -0.33
N GLY A 27 -2.80 6.92 0.40
CA GLY A 27 -4.03 6.32 -0.12
C GLY A 27 -4.67 7.13 -1.25
N MET A 28 -4.56 8.46 -1.23
CA MET A 28 -5.10 9.31 -2.30
C MET A 28 -4.26 9.20 -3.57
N ALA A 29 -2.93 9.23 -3.44
CA ALA A 29 -2.02 9.05 -4.58
C ALA A 29 -2.18 7.64 -5.19
N ARG A 30 -2.38 6.62 -4.35
CA ARG A 30 -2.67 5.25 -4.78
C ARG A 30 -3.95 5.17 -5.59
N ALA A 31 -5.04 5.77 -5.10
CA ALA A 31 -6.32 5.78 -5.79
C ALA A 31 -6.22 6.49 -7.15
N GLN A 32 -5.58 7.66 -7.21
CA GLN A 32 -5.39 8.39 -8.46
C GLN A 32 -4.56 7.60 -9.47
N GLY A 33 -3.46 6.97 -9.04
CA GLY A 33 -2.57 6.21 -9.91
C GLY A 33 -3.17 4.91 -10.46
N LEU A 34 -4.22 4.38 -9.81
CA LEU A 34 -4.90 3.14 -10.21
C LEU A 34 -6.22 3.37 -10.94
N GLY A 35 -6.75 4.61 -10.94
CA GLY A 35 -8.07 4.92 -11.51
C GLY A 35 -8.24 4.50 -12.96
N ASP A 36 -7.21 4.68 -13.79
CA ASP A 36 -7.28 4.37 -15.22
C ASP A 36 -7.25 2.86 -15.52
N LEU A 37 -6.93 2.02 -14.54
CA LEU A 37 -6.91 0.56 -14.69
C LEU A 37 -8.30 -0.07 -14.47
N TYR A 38 -9.28 0.72 -14.06
CA TYR A 38 -10.64 0.26 -13.77
C TYR A 38 -11.67 0.99 -14.64
N ASP A 39 -12.55 0.22 -15.27
CA ASP A 39 -13.76 0.73 -15.92
C ASP A 39 -14.69 1.42 -14.90
N THR A 40 -15.36 2.47 -15.36
CA THR A 40 -16.25 3.32 -14.55
C THR A 40 -17.36 2.54 -13.86
N GLU A 41 -17.98 1.57 -14.56
CA GLU A 41 -19.21 0.92 -14.11
C GLU A 41 -19.07 -0.60 -13.95
N ASN A 42 -18.25 -1.25 -14.79
CA ASN A 42 -18.21 -2.70 -14.94
C ASN A 42 -16.97 -3.35 -14.31
N SER A 43 -16.21 -2.60 -13.52
CA SER A 43 -15.12 -3.17 -12.70
C SER A 43 -15.65 -3.74 -11.39
N TYR A 44 -15.09 -4.88 -11.00
CA TYR A 44 -15.36 -5.51 -9.72
C TYR A 44 -14.05 -5.78 -9.00
N MET A 45 -14.03 -5.50 -7.71
CA MET A 45 -12.92 -5.84 -6.82
C MET A 45 -13.48 -6.49 -5.56
N SER A 46 -12.82 -7.54 -5.07
CA SER A 46 -13.09 -8.11 -3.77
C SER A 46 -11.85 -8.00 -2.90
N PHE A 47 -12.00 -7.43 -1.70
CA PHE A 47 -10.91 -7.23 -0.75
C PHE A 47 -11.36 -7.69 0.64
N GLU A 48 -10.69 -8.71 1.20
CA GLU A 48 -10.99 -9.28 2.53
C GLU A 48 -12.48 -9.65 2.70
N GLY A 49 -13.08 -10.24 1.64
CA GLY A 49 -14.50 -10.64 1.63
C GLY A 49 -15.50 -9.52 1.31
N VAL A 50 -15.06 -8.27 1.18
CA VAL A 50 -15.92 -7.14 0.80
C VAL A 50 -15.82 -6.89 -0.71
N GLN A 51 -16.96 -6.89 -1.41
CA GLN A 51 -17.03 -6.58 -2.83
C GLN A 51 -17.28 -5.08 -3.06
N CYS A 52 -16.59 -4.52 -4.04
CA CYS A 52 -16.74 -3.17 -4.56
C CYS A 52 -17.05 -3.25 -6.06
N LYS A 53 -18.01 -2.44 -6.52
CA LYS A 53 -18.40 -2.35 -7.93
C LYS A 53 -18.21 -0.92 -8.43
N GLY A 54 -17.66 -0.80 -9.64
CA GLY A 54 -17.39 0.47 -10.29
C GLY A 54 -16.11 1.13 -9.77
N ARG A 55 -15.49 1.96 -10.61
CA ARG A 55 -14.21 2.61 -10.32
C ARG A 55 -14.26 3.40 -9.03
N ASP A 56 -15.29 4.21 -8.81
CA ASP A 56 -15.35 5.12 -7.65
C ASP A 56 -15.36 4.36 -6.31
N ALA A 57 -16.08 3.23 -6.24
CA ALA A 57 -16.10 2.38 -5.04
C ALA A 57 -14.74 1.70 -4.81
N ILE A 58 -14.09 1.24 -5.88
CA ILE A 58 -12.76 0.63 -5.84
C ILE A 58 -11.72 1.66 -5.36
N LEU A 59 -11.77 2.88 -5.88
CA LEU A 59 -10.87 3.97 -5.50
C LEU A 59 -11.08 4.41 -4.05
N ALA A 60 -12.34 4.53 -3.62
CA ALA A 60 -12.66 4.81 -2.22
C ALA A 60 -12.08 3.72 -1.30
N LYS A 61 -12.13 2.46 -1.71
CA LYS A 61 -11.50 1.36 -0.96
C LYS A 61 -9.98 1.54 -0.89
N PHE A 62 -9.29 1.88 -1.98
CA PHE A 62 -7.83 2.13 -1.94
C PHE A 62 -7.44 3.30 -1.03
N SER A 63 -8.22 4.38 -1.03
CA SER A 63 -8.00 5.52 -0.13
C SER A 63 -8.22 5.15 1.35
N SER A 64 -9.08 4.18 1.64
CA SER A 64 -9.33 3.72 3.03
C SER A 64 -8.20 2.87 3.63
N LEU A 65 -7.28 2.36 2.81
CA LEU A 65 -6.21 1.49 3.26
C LEU A 65 -5.09 2.31 3.94
N THR A 66 -4.87 2.06 5.22
CA THR A 66 -3.99 2.86 6.10
C THR A 66 -2.52 2.42 6.14
N PHE A 67 -2.13 1.41 5.38
CA PHE A 67 -0.72 1.01 5.31
C PHE A 67 0.12 2.12 4.66
N LYS A 68 1.29 2.40 5.25
CA LYS A 68 2.22 3.42 4.75
C LYS A 68 3.31 2.85 3.87
N GLN A 69 3.71 1.62 4.15
CA GLN A 69 4.74 0.94 3.37
C GLN A 69 4.33 -0.51 3.16
N ILE A 70 4.48 -0.96 1.92
CA ILE A 70 4.34 -2.34 1.51
C ILE A 70 5.70 -2.86 1.10
N GLN A 71 6.12 -3.98 1.66
CA GLN A 71 7.17 -4.82 1.08
C GLN A 71 6.50 -6.05 0.50
N ARG A 72 6.61 -6.23 -0.81
CA ARG A 72 6.02 -7.38 -1.52
C ARG A 72 7.13 -8.29 -2.05
N ALA A 73 6.93 -9.58 -1.90
CA ALA A 73 7.75 -10.61 -2.55
C ALA A 73 6.83 -11.47 -3.41
N ILE A 74 6.81 -11.20 -4.73
CA ILE A 74 6.06 -12.02 -5.68
C ILE A 74 6.78 -13.36 -5.81
N THR A 75 6.08 -14.46 -5.52
CA THR A 75 6.63 -15.81 -5.62
C THR A 75 6.33 -16.45 -6.97
N LYS A 76 5.12 -16.23 -7.50
CA LYS A 76 4.69 -16.71 -8.82
C LYS A 76 3.74 -15.71 -9.47
N CYS A 77 3.83 -15.61 -10.79
CA CYS A 77 2.91 -14.86 -11.62
C CYS A 77 2.58 -15.73 -12.82
N ASP A 78 1.36 -16.24 -12.87
CA ASP A 78 0.86 -17.07 -13.96
C ASP A 78 -0.13 -16.25 -14.79
N SER A 79 -0.14 -16.45 -16.11
CA SER A 79 -1.08 -15.78 -17.01
C SER A 79 -1.69 -16.76 -18.00
N GLN A 80 -2.94 -16.54 -18.38
CA GLN A 80 -3.68 -17.38 -19.34
C GLN A 80 -4.45 -16.49 -20.33
N PRO A 81 -4.33 -16.74 -21.64
CA PRO A 81 -5.14 -16.04 -22.62
C PRO A 81 -6.57 -16.59 -22.61
N LEU A 82 -7.56 -15.70 -22.69
CA LEU A 82 -8.97 -16.04 -22.78
C LEU A 82 -9.47 -15.94 -24.23
N TYR A 83 -10.62 -16.56 -24.50
CA TYR A 83 -11.15 -16.73 -25.86
C TYR A 83 -11.57 -15.42 -26.54
N ASP A 84 -11.81 -14.37 -25.75
CA ASP A 84 -12.21 -13.02 -26.12
C ASP A 84 -11.01 -12.07 -26.31
N GLY A 85 -9.78 -12.56 -26.13
CA GLY A 85 -8.55 -11.77 -26.20
C GLY A 85 -8.15 -11.10 -24.90
N SER A 86 -8.93 -11.28 -23.83
CA SER A 86 -8.53 -10.86 -22.49
C SER A 86 -7.48 -11.81 -21.90
N ILE A 87 -6.84 -11.37 -20.81
CA ILE A 87 -5.75 -12.10 -20.16
C ILE A 87 -6.11 -12.26 -18.69
N LEU A 88 -6.20 -13.51 -18.23
CA LEU A 88 -6.31 -13.83 -16.82
C LEU A 88 -4.91 -13.81 -16.20
N VAL A 89 -4.73 -13.06 -15.12
CA VAL A 89 -3.45 -12.97 -14.40
C VAL A 89 -3.65 -13.39 -12.95
N MET A 90 -2.86 -14.36 -12.50
CA MET A 90 -2.83 -14.84 -11.12
C MET A 90 -1.47 -14.53 -10.50
N VAL A 91 -1.46 -13.69 -9.48
CA VAL A 91 -0.24 -13.33 -8.74
C VAL A 91 -0.29 -13.95 -7.36
N LEU A 92 0.77 -14.68 -7.01
CA LEU A 92 1.00 -15.24 -5.69
C LEU A 92 2.25 -14.61 -5.09
N GLY A 93 2.21 -14.35 -3.78
CA GLY A 93 3.34 -13.72 -3.11
C GLY A 93 3.12 -13.56 -1.62
N GLN A 94 4.11 -12.96 -0.98
CA GLN A 94 4.07 -12.56 0.41
C GLN A 94 4.00 -11.04 0.49
N LEU A 95 3.20 -10.53 1.43
CA LEU A 95 3.02 -9.11 1.67
C LEU A 95 3.39 -8.80 3.12
N LYS A 96 4.23 -7.78 3.33
CA LYS A 96 4.52 -7.21 4.64
C LYS A 96 4.10 -5.75 4.64
N VAL A 97 3.07 -5.45 5.42
CA VAL A 97 2.51 -4.10 5.59
C VAL A 97 3.04 -3.45 6.85
N PHE A 98 3.49 -2.20 6.74
CA PHE A 98 3.85 -1.37 7.88
C PHE A 98 2.80 -0.29 8.07
N PHE A 99 2.09 -0.35 9.19
CA PHE A 99 1.04 0.59 9.54
C PHE A 99 1.57 1.89 10.16
N GLY A 100 2.88 2.00 10.41
CA GLY A 100 3.47 3.20 10.98
C GLY A 100 2.85 3.54 12.33
N LEU A 101 3.19 2.78 13.37
CA LEU A 101 2.98 3.23 14.74
C LEU A 101 3.84 4.48 14.97
N ILE A 102 3.30 5.65 14.62
CA ILE A 102 3.80 6.92 15.15
C ILE A 102 3.37 6.92 16.61
N LEU A 103 4.28 6.51 17.49
CA LEU A 103 4.14 6.85 18.90
C LEU A 103 4.33 8.37 19.00
N PRO A 104 3.31 9.15 19.39
CA PRO A 104 3.40 10.62 19.39
C PRO A 104 4.51 11.16 20.30
N TRP A 105 5.03 10.35 21.22
CA TRP A 105 6.07 10.76 22.15
C TRP A 105 7.51 10.68 21.58
N ILE A 106 7.72 9.97 20.46
CA ILE A 106 9.06 9.75 19.89
C ILE A 106 9.46 10.85 18.90
N THR A 107 8.51 11.45 18.18
CA THR A 107 8.79 12.61 17.31
C THR A 107 8.51 13.89 18.07
N ALA A 108 9.41 14.25 18.99
CA ALA A 108 9.49 15.64 19.41
C ALA A 108 9.70 16.49 18.13
N PRO A 109 8.93 17.57 17.92
CA PRO A 109 9.33 18.55 16.92
C PRO A 109 10.71 19.03 17.37
N SER A 110 11.74 18.71 16.59
CA SER A 110 12.98 19.46 16.59
C SER A 110 12.61 20.84 16.07
N GLY A 111 12.04 21.65 16.96
CA GLY A 111 11.89 23.07 16.74
C GLY A 111 13.29 23.63 16.57
N GLU A 112 13.53 24.23 15.40
CA GLU A 112 14.60 25.20 15.25
C GLU A 112 14.33 26.32 16.26
N GLY A 113 14.93 26.20 17.42
CA GLY A 113 14.77 27.09 18.54
C GLY A 113 15.86 26.73 19.52
N ASN A 114 16.89 27.57 19.55
CA ASN A 114 18.07 27.44 20.39
C ASN A 114 17.65 27.59 21.87
N GLU A 115 17.06 26.55 22.46
CA GLU A 115 16.76 26.49 23.89
C GLU A 115 17.67 25.47 24.55
N GLU A 116 18.62 26.00 25.30
CA GLU A 116 19.50 25.27 26.21
C GLU A 116 18.67 24.33 27.10
N MET A 117 18.81 23.03 26.84
CA MET A 117 18.00 22.00 27.50
C MET A 117 18.49 21.82 28.94
N ASP A 118 17.88 22.57 29.85
CA ASP A 118 18.16 22.59 31.28
C ASP A 118 18.24 21.17 31.89
N ASP A 119 19.35 20.85 32.56
CA ASP A 119 19.78 19.53 33.04
C ASP A 119 18.71 18.78 33.87
N LYS A 120 17.82 19.54 34.53
CA LYS A 120 16.70 19.00 35.30
C LYS A 120 15.63 18.36 34.40
N LYS A 121 15.40 18.90 33.19
CA LYS A 121 14.46 18.33 32.20
C LYS A 121 15.01 17.01 31.66
N LEU A 122 16.31 16.93 31.38
CA LEU A 122 16.97 15.71 30.92
C LEU A 122 16.81 14.57 31.94
N ARG A 123 17.13 14.83 33.22
CA ARG A 123 16.98 13.81 34.28
C ARG A 123 15.53 13.36 34.48
N LYS A 124 14.55 14.25 34.28
CA LYS A 124 13.13 13.90 34.36
C LYS A 124 12.68 13.02 33.18
N ARG A 125 13.26 13.24 32.00
CA ARG A 125 13.02 12.41 30.80
C ARG A 125 13.62 11.02 30.96
N GLU A 126 14.88 10.90 31.38
CA GLU A 126 15.53 9.60 31.61
C GLU A 126 14.79 8.75 32.64
N ARG A 127 14.29 9.37 33.71
CA ARG A 127 13.48 8.67 34.73
C ARG A 127 12.17 8.13 34.15
N ARG A 128 11.54 8.84 33.20
CA ARG A 128 10.32 8.40 32.54
C ARG A 128 10.60 7.25 31.55
N GLU A 129 11.67 7.35 30.77
CA GLU A 129 12.08 6.28 29.85
C GLU A 129 12.42 4.98 30.60
N LYS A 130 13.16 5.04 31.71
CA LYS A 130 13.46 3.86 32.54
C LYS A 130 12.21 3.16 33.11
N ILE A 131 11.10 3.88 33.31
CA ILE A 131 9.84 3.29 33.78
C ILE A 131 9.13 2.55 32.64
N VAL A 132 9.16 3.11 31.42
CA VAL A 132 8.48 2.51 30.25
C VAL A 132 9.16 1.21 29.81
N TYR A 133 10.49 1.12 29.87
CA TYR A 133 11.24 -0.08 29.50
C TYR A 133 11.19 -1.22 30.55
N ARG A 134 10.60 -0.99 31.73
CA ARG A 134 10.58 -1.98 32.82
C ARG A 134 9.28 -2.80 32.91
N ARG A 135 8.66 -3.10 31.78
CA ARG A 135 7.44 -3.91 31.73
C ARG A 135 7.59 -5.12 30.85
#